data_AF-A0A142XWV0-F1
#
_entry.id   AF-A0A142XWV0-F1
#
_cell.length_a   1.000
_cell.length_b   1.000
_cell.length_c   1.000
_cell.angle_alpha   90.00
_cell.angle_beta   90.00
_cell.angle_gamma   90.00
#
_symmetry.space_group_name_H-M   'P 1'
#
loop_
_entity.id
_entity.type
_entity.pdbx_description
1 polymer ?
#
loop_
_entity_poly.entity_id
_entity_poly.type
_entity_poly.pdbx_seq_one_letter_code
_entity_poly.pdbx_strand_id
1 'polypeptide(L)'
;MRNVIPLPNSRDCSRYIREQLLQTEMLRDSYDEGGLIAQLIQRFTRRPRFFYEPSEEYVEVVDSEGVVHREFVEAPHFSPWWGGIQLRTYDNALVQDLYYLHEICHAATMPYGPDLVHICTDPVTFKNKIRDNEHEASTLSEMTIYCEFPQLRAMSFQHEIFVDRFLFPSQDKSQVNATLIQRWRDEPEIVEKELMYARAAVLTAPNVDESDLAAFWLKRFYSQGKAWTNIWTNPKGEYVDIPLGGRFREVERAMVRFREDCVTQGRSVALQRHLNWLQSLSITTGTEIPFYPEARAFCESYLRHKILYFRSLQRHGTTTEVHRKESR
;
A
#
# COMPACT_ATOMS: atom_id res chain seq x y z
N MET A 1 16.36 -4.68 -2.12
CA MET A 1 16.17 -4.05 -3.44
C MET A 1 17.09 -4.65 -4.49
N ARG A 2 16.57 -5.60 -5.26
CA ARG A 2 17.22 -6.14 -6.46
C ARG A 2 16.65 -5.47 -7.71
N ASN A 3 17.40 -5.51 -8.82
CA ASN A 3 16.94 -5.11 -10.15
C ASN A 3 16.17 -3.77 -10.17
N VAL A 4 16.78 -2.72 -9.60
CA VAL A 4 16.16 -1.39 -9.52
C VAL A 4 15.97 -0.81 -10.92
N ILE A 5 14.74 -0.37 -11.22
CA ILE A 5 14.32 0.27 -12.47
C ILE A 5 14.11 1.77 -12.19
N PRO A 6 15.11 2.63 -12.42
CA PRO A 6 14.99 4.07 -12.20
C PRO A 6 14.23 4.74 -13.35
N LEU A 7 13.19 5.51 -13.02
CA LEU A 7 12.34 6.23 -13.97
C LEU A 7 12.37 7.72 -13.65
N PRO A 8 13.39 8.45 -14.19
CA PRO A 8 13.64 9.82 -13.77
C PRO A 8 12.58 10.81 -14.25
N ASN A 9 11.97 10.57 -15.41
CA ASN A 9 11.01 11.48 -16.03
C ASN A 9 9.59 10.90 -16.05
N SER A 10 8.61 11.79 -16.18
CA SER A 10 7.20 11.42 -16.10
C SER A 10 6.78 10.50 -17.24
N ARG A 11 7.26 10.76 -18.47
CA ARG A 11 6.90 9.97 -19.66
C ARG A 11 7.33 8.52 -19.54
N ASP A 12 8.58 8.26 -19.15
CA ASP A 12 9.10 6.90 -19.00
C ASP A 12 8.41 6.16 -17.85
N CYS A 13 8.12 6.87 -16.76
CA CYS A 13 7.36 6.32 -15.64
C CYS A 13 5.95 5.91 -16.05
N SER A 14 5.19 6.80 -16.70
CA SER A 14 3.83 6.48 -17.15
C SER A 14 3.82 5.37 -18.19
N ARG A 15 4.77 5.38 -19.13
CA ARG A 15 4.93 4.32 -20.13
C ARG A 15 5.22 2.97 -19.48
N TYR A 16 6.14 2.90 -18.53
CA TYR A 16 6.45 1.67 -17.81
C TYR A 16 5.22 1.12 -17.09
N ILE A 17 4.47 1.95 -16.38
CA ILE A 17 3.25 1.50 -15.70
C ILE A 17 2.23 0.96 -16.71
N ARG A 18 1.98 1.69 -17.80
CA ARG A 18 0.98 1.33 -18.81
C ARG A 18 1.36 0.08 -19.62
N GLU A 19 2.63 -0.07 -19.99
CA GLU A 19 3.09 -1.14 -20.89
C GLU A 19 3.59 -2.38 -20.13
N GLN A 20 4.16 -2.21 -18.94
CA GLN A 20 4.83 -3.29 -18.21
C GLN A 20 4.11 -3.73 -16.93
N LEU A 21 3.35 -2.84 -16.27
CA LEU A 21 2.69 -3.17 -15.00
C LEU A 21 1.22 -3.51 -15.16
N LEU A 22 0.42 -2.57 -15.72
CA LEU A 22 -1.02 -2.77 -15.87
C LEU A 22 -1.28 -3.95 -16.79
N GLN A 23 -2.06 -4.93 -16.35
CA GLN A 23 -2.40 -6.13 -17.12
C GLN A 23 -3.86 -6.16 -17.58
N THR A 24 -4.75 -5.52 -16.83
CA THR A 24 -6.20 -5.49 -17.07
C THR A 24 -6.56 -4.46 -18.13
N GLU A 25 -7.28 -4.87 -19.17
CA GLU A 25 -7.68 -4.02 -20.30
C GLU A 25 -8.48 -2.80 -19.85
N MET A 26 -9.51 -2.97 -19.01
CA MET A 26 -10.30 -1.84 -18.50
C MET A 26 -9.47 -0.76 -17.79
N LEU A 27 -8.42 -1.17 -17.06
CA LEU A 27 -7.54 -0.22 -16.38
C LEU A 27 -6.57 0.48 -17.35
N ARG A 28 -6.17 -0.23 -18.41
CA ARG A 28 -5.37 0.34 -19.51
C ARG A 28 -6.19 1.33 -20.33
N ASP A 29 -7.44 1.01 -20.63
CA ASP A 29 -8.36 1.90 -21.37
C ASP A 29 -8.61 3.17 -20.56
N SER A 30 -8.87 3.05 -19.25
CA SER A 30 -8.98 4.22 -18.35
C SER A 30 -7.72 5.09 -18.36
N TYR A 31 -6.53 4.50 -18.50
CA TYR A 31 -5.31 5.27 -18.66
C TYR A 31 -5.23 5.97 -20.04
N ASP A 32 -5.52 5.24 -21.11
CA ASP A 32 -5.40 5.74 -22.49
C ASP A 32 -6.42 6.85 -22.80
N GLU A 33 -7.61 6.77 -22.20
CA GLU A 33 -8.71 7.73 -22.35
C GLU A 33 -8.60 8.96 -21.42
N GLY A 34 -7.60 9.00 -20.52
CA GLY A 34 -7.45 10.11 -19.58
C GLY A 34 -8.37 10.04 -18.34
N GLY A 35 -8.92 8.86 -18.04
CA GLY A 35 -9.80 8.59 -16.90
C GLY A 35 -9.08 8.49 -15.55
N LEU A 36 -9.73 7.85 -14.57
CA LEU A 36 -9.26 7.74 -13.18
C LEU A 36 -7.80 7.25 -13.09
N ILE A 37 -7.44 6.21 -13.85
CA ILE A 37 -6.09 5.62 -13.80
C ILE A 37 -5.04 6.58 -14.38
N ALA A 38 -5.36 7.31 -15.45
CA ALA A 38 -4.49 8.33 -16.02
C ALA A 38 -4.19 9.45 -15.00
N GLN A 39 -5.21 9.93 -14.30
CA GLN A 39 -5.10 11.01 -13.31
C GLN A 39 -4.24 10.59 -12.12
N LEU A 40 -4.43 9.36 -11.62
CA LEU A 40 -3.61 8.80 -10.55
C LEU A 40 -2.13 8.69 -10.97
N ILE A 41 -1.87 8.13 -12.15
CA ILE A 41 -0.51 7.97 -12.68
C ILE A 41 0.13 9.35 -12.94
N GLN A 42 -0.63 10.33 -13.45
CA GLN A 42 -0.15 11.69 -13.63
C GLN A 42 0.29 12.31 -12.30
N ARG A 43 -0.48 12.13 -11.22
CA ARG A 43 -0.10 12.59 -9.87
C ARG A 43 1.15 11.86 -9.37
N PHE A 44 1.22 10.55 -9.57
CA PHE A 44 2.38 9.73 -9.19
C PHE A 44 3.67 10.18 -9.89
N THR A 45 3.63 10.44 -11.19
CA THR A 45 4.82 10.73 -12.01
C THR A 45 5.36 12.16 -11.88
N ARG A 46 4.71 13.02 -11.06
CA ARG A 46 5.19 14.37 -10.71
C ARG A 46 6.60 14.37 -10.12
N ARG A 47 7.02 13.26 -9.49
CA ARG A 47 8.39 13.04 -8.98
C ARG A 47 9.05 11.88 -9.73
N PRO A 48 10.39 11.81 -9.77
CA PRO A 48 11.08 10.62 -10.25
C PRO A 48 10.68 9.41 -9.39
N ARG A 49 10.61 8.24 -10.01
CA ARG A 49 10.16 6.99 -9.37
C ARG A 49 11.13 5.87 -9.64
N PHE A 50 11.03 4.81 -8.87
CA PHE A 50 11.74 3.58 -9.15
C PHE A 50 10.89 2.38 -8.75
N PHE A 51 11.10 1.28 -9.47
CA PHE A 51 10.54 -0.02 -9.16
C PHE A 51 11.70 -0.96 -8.82
N TYR A 52 11.45 -2.02 -8.06
CA TYR A 52 12.51 -2.96 -7.69
C TYR A 52 11.93 -4.33 -7.33
N GLU A 53 12.73 -5.37 -7.46
CA GLU A 53 12.39 -6.72 -7.02
C GLU A 53 12.75 -6.91 -5.53
N PRO A 54 11.93 -7.64 -4.76
CA PRO A 54 12.28 -7.98 -3.38
C PRO A 54 13.60 -8.74 -3.33
N SER A 55 14.36 -8.54 -2.27
CA SER A 55 15.48 -9.40 -1.88
C SER A 55 15.01 -10.82 -1.55
N GLU A 56 15.96 -11.73 -1.37
CA GLU A 56 15.69 -13.15 -1.03
C GLU A 56 15.61 -13.40 0.48
N GLU A 57 15.48 -12.36 1.30
CA GLU A 57 15.38 -12.53 2.75
C GLU A 57 13.93 -12.79 3.19
N TYR A 58 13.77 -13.75 4.12
CA TYR A 58 12.48 -14.18 4.63
C TYR A 58 12.44 -14.20 6.16
N VAL A 59 11.24 -14.02 6.69
CA VAL A 59 10.88 -14.36 8.07
C VAL A 59 10.16 -15.70 8.07
N GLU A 60 10.43 -16.52 9.08
CA GLU A 60 9.68 -17.75 9.36
C GLU A 60 8.85 -17.61 10.64
N VAL A 61 7.58 -18.02 10.58
CA VAL A 61 6.71 -18.10 11.75
C VAL A 61 6.11 -19.50 11.80
N VAL A 62 6.26 -20.17 12.93
CA VAL A 62 5.59 -21.45 13.21
C VAL A 62 4.24 -21.15 13.87
N ASP A 63 3.18 -21.69 13.30
CA ASP A 63 1.85 -21.51 13.86
C ASP A 63 1.54 -22.51 15.00
N SER A 64 0.33 -22.39 15.57
CA SER A 64 -0.13 -23.25 16.68
C SER A 64 -0.23 -24.74 16.34
N GLU A 65 -0.20 -25.10 15.06
CA GLU A 65 -0.28 -26.48 14.55
C GLU A 65 1.10 -27.01 14.14
N GLY A 66 2.17 -26.22 14.34
CA GLY A 66 3.53 -26.59 13.96
C GLY A 66 3.84 -26.35 12.48
N VAL A 67 2.96 -25.69 11.72
CA VAL A 67 3.22 -25.40 10.29
C VAL A 67 4.13 -24.18 10.18
N VAL A 68 5.19 -24.31 9.40
CA VAL A 68 6.14 -23.22 9.10
C VAL A 68 5.60 -22.37 7.97
N HIS A 69 5.38 -21.09 8.25
CA HIS A 69 5.02 -20.08 7.26
C HIS A 69 6.22 -19.20 6.96
N ARG A 70 6.38 -18.80 5.70
CA ARG A 70 7.47 -17.92 5.25
C ARG A 70 6.90 -16.70 4.55
N GLU A 71 7.51 -15.55 4.78
CA GLU A 71 7.19 -14.31 4.09
C GLU A 71 8.46 -13.51 3.79
N PHE A 72 8.51 -12.85 2.63
CA PHE A 72 9.63 -11.97 2.31
C PHE A 72 9.67 -10.82 3.33
N VAL A 73 10.85 -10.47 3.84
CA VAL A 73 11.00 -9.38 4.81
C VAL A 73 10.41 -8.07 4.28
N GLU A 74 10.53 -7.81 2.98
CA GLU A 74 10.03 -6.60 2.35
C GLU A 74 8.54 -6.67 1.95
N ALA A 75 7.85 -7.81 2.08
CA ALA A 75 6.44 -7.95 1.66
C ALA A 75 5.45 -7.04 2.42
N PRO A 76 5.70 -6.63 3.67
CA PRO A 76 4.88 -5.61 4.32
C PRO A 76 5.66 -4.30 4.51
N HIS A 77 6.80 -4.13 3.82
CA HIS A 77 7.57 -2.91 3.90
C HIS A 77 6.86 -1.81 3.11
N PHE A 78 6.52 -0.71 3.79
CA PHE A 78 5.89 0.50 3.22
C PHE A 78 6.86 1.32 2.36
N SER A 79 7.22 0.69 1.25
CA SER A 79 8.11 1.15 0.21
C SER A 79 7.68 2.47 -0.47
N PRO A 80 6.40 2.69 -0.77
CA PRO A 80 5.95 3.94 -1.41
C PRO A 80 6.35 5.23 -0.69
N TRP A 81 6.60 5.15 0.62
CA TRP A 81 6.88 6.30 1.49
C TRP A 81 8.31 6.82 1.42
N TRP A 82 9.22 6.05 0.85
CA TRP A 82 10.51 6.57 0.41
C TRP A 82 10.61 6.57 -1.12
N GLY A 83 9.48 6.40 -1.83
CA GLY A 83 9.34 6.72 -3.24
C GLY A 83 9.56 5.60 -4.24
N GLY A 84 9.70 4.34 -3.81
CA GLY A 84 9.72 3.21 -4.74
C GLY A 84 8.57 2.25 -4.52
N ILE A 85 8.40 1.38 -5.51
CA ILE A 85 7.31 0.41 -5.57
C ILE A 85 7.94 -0.96 -5.76
N GLN A 86 7.67 -1.86 -4.82
CA GLN A 86 8.12 -3.24 -4.95
C GLN A 86 7.33 -3.95 -6.06
N LEU A 87 8.02 -4.69 -6.91
CA LEU A 87 7.40 -5.54 -7.91
C LEU A 87 6.91 -6.83 -7.24
N ARG A 88 5.67 -7.21 -7.53
CA ARG A 88 5.02 -8.40 -7.00
C ARG A 88 4.22 -9.10 -8.06
N THR A 89 4.09 -10.40 -7.89
CA THR A 89 3.35 -11.25 -8.82
C THR A 89 2.21 -11.94 -8.09
N TYR A 90 1.02 -11.86 -8.66
CA TYR A 90 -0.17 -12.56 -8.19
C TYR A 90 -0.68 -13.51 -9.28
N ASP A 91 -1.41 -14.55 -8.89
CA ASP A 91 -2.08 -15.45 -9.84
C ASP A 91 -3.13 -14.68 -10.66
N ASN A 92 -3.87 -13.79 -9.99
CA ASN A 92 -4.84 -12.91 -10.62
C ASN A 92 -4.22 -11.56 -11.04
N ALA A 93 -4.18 -11.32 -12.35
CA ALA A 93 -3.68 -10.10 -12.98
C ALA A 93 -4.35 -8.82 -12.44
N LEU A 94 -5.67 -8.84 -12.20
CA LEU A 94 -6.37 -7.70 -11.65
C LEU A 94 -5.94 -7.44 -10.20
N VAL A 95 -5.74 -8.47 -9.39
CA VAL A 95 -5.27 -8.29 -8.00
C VAL A 95 -3.86 -7.70 -7.99
N GLN A 96 -3.01 -8.09 -8.93
CA GLN A 96 -1.71 -7.46 -9.14
C GLN A 96 -1.84 -5.98 -9.52
N ASP A 97 -2.74 -5.64 -10.44
CA ASP A 97 -2.98 -4.24 -10.80
C ASP A 97 -3.51 -3.42 -9.62
N LEU A 98 -4.46 -3.96 -8.85
CA LEU A 98 -5.00 -3.31 -7.64
C LEU A 98 -3.91 -3.07 -6.59
N TYR A 99 -2.99 -4.03 -6.42
CA TYR A 99 -1.79 -3.84 -5.59
C TYR A 99 -0.97 -2.65 -6.09
N TYR A 100 -0.63 -2.60 -7.38
CA TYR A 100 0.16 -1.47 -7.90
C TYR A 100 -0.55 -0.14 -7.78
N LEU A 101 -1.86 -0.07 -8.05
CA LEU A 101 -2.64 1.15 -7.91
C LEU A 101 -2.68 1.63 -6.45
N HIS A 102 -2.75 0.72 -5.49
CA HIS A 102 -2.67 1.01 -4.06
C HIS A 102 -1.31 1.65 -3.70
N GLU A 103 -0.21 1.01 -4.07
CA GLU A 103 1.16 1.49 -3.80
C GLU A 103 1.45 2.82 -4.53
N ILE A 104 0.99 2.96 -5.78
CA ILE A 104 1.08 4.19 -6.57
C ILE A 104 0.31 5.32 -5.87
N CYS A 105 -0.89 5.04 -5.35
CA CYS A 105 -1.67 6.02 -4.60
C CYS A 105 -0.92 6.48 -3.36
N HIS A 106 -0.41 5.58 -2.53
CA HIS A 106 0.45 5.96 -1.40
C HIS A 106 1.56 6.93 -1.81
N ALA A 107 2.35 6.57 -2.81
CA ALA A 107 3.48 7.38 -3.27
C ALA A 107 3.06 8.71 -3.93
N ALA A 108 1.89 8.77 -4.54
CA ALA A 108 1.35 9.95 -5.21
C ALA A 108 0.78 10.98 -4.23
N THR A 109 0.22 10.50 -3.12
CA THR A 109 -0.56 11.33 -2.20
C THR A 109 0.20 11.64 -0.91
N MET A 110 1.26 10.91 -0.59
CA MET A 110 2.06 11.15 0.61
C MET A 110 2.63 12.58 0.66
N PRO A 111 2.25 13.39 1.68
CA PRO A 111 2.78 14.73 1.83
C PRO A 111 4.20 14.68 2.40
N TYR A 112 5.09 15.58 2.01
CA TYR A 112 6.39 15.78 2.66
C TYR A 112 6.57 17.29 2.89
N GLY A 113 6.68 17.70 4.14
CA GLY A 113 6.67 19.12 4.55
C GLY A 113 8.04 19.60 5.02
N PRO A 114 8.41 20.87 4.75
CA PRO A 114 9.64 21.46 5.28
C PRO A 114 9.57 21.76 6.79
N ASP A 115 8.37 21.82 7.38
CA ASP A 115 8.20 21.94 8.84
C ASP A 115 8.48 20.61 9.54
N LEU A 116 9.74 20.21 9.49
CA LEU A 116 10.27 19.01 10.10
C LEU A 116 10.29 19.10 11.62
N VAL A 117 10.08 20.29 12.21
CA VAL A 117 10.12 20.44 13.67
C VAL A 117 8.85 19.88 14.27
N HIS A 118 7.67 20.30 13.82
CA HIS A 118 6.41 19.75 14.35
C HIS A 118 6.14 18.33 13.84
N ILE A 119 6.35 18.09 12.54
CA ILE A 119 6.01 16.80 11.91
C ILE A 119 6.89 15.64 12.40
N CYS A 120 8.18 15.89 12.67
CA CYS A 120 9.12 14.83 13.06
C CYS A 120 9.34 14.71 14.58
N THR A 121 8.74 15.59 15.39
CA THR A 121 8.84 15.49 16.87
C THR A 121 7.54 15.12 17.54
N ASP A 122 6.40 15.22 16.82
CA ASP A 122 5.10 14.77 17.30
C ASP A 122 4.69 13.43 16.65
N PRO A 123 4.75 12.30 17.39
CA PRO A 123 4.27 11.01 16.92
C PRO A 123 2.79 11.01 16.49
N VAL A 124 1.97 11.92 17.02
CA VAL A 124 0.54 12.05 16.66
C VAL A 124 0.39 12.57 15.24
N THR A 125 1.13 13.63 14.90
CA THR A 125 1.16 14.19 13.53
C THR A 125 1.59 13.13 12.51
N PHE A 126 2.63 12.34 12.82
CA PHE A 126 3.04 11.23 11.95
C PHE A 126 1.96 10.16 11.81
N LYS A 127 1.41 9.67 12.93
CA LYS A 127 0.35 8.67 12.92
C LYS A 127 -0.84 9.12 12.09
N ASN A 128 -1.25 10.39 12.20
CA ASN A 128 -2.36 10.95 11.43
C ASN A 128 -2.03 10.99 9.94
N LYS A 129 -0.84 11.46 9.56
CA LYS A 129 -0.37 11.48 8.16
C LYS A 129 -0.45 10.08 7.52
N ILE A 130 0.01 9.07 8.24
CA ILE A 130 0.02 7.68 7.77
C ILE A 130 -1.39 7.13 7.65
N ARG A 131 -2.21 7.34 8.67
CA ARG A 131 -3.62 6.95 8.64
C ARG A 131 -4.33 7.58 7.45
N ASP A 132 -4.12 8.87 7.21
CA ASP A 132 -4.82 9.59 6.15
C ASP A 132 -4.36 9.11 4.76
N ASN A 133 -3.06 8.87 4.57
CA ASN A 133 -2.52 8.29 3.34
C ASN A 133 -3.02 6.86 3.09
N GLU A 134 -3.09 6.03 4.14
CA GLU A 134 -3.67 4.69 4.10
C GLU A 134 -5.17 4.72 3.78
N HIS A 135 -5.91 5.66 4.37
CA HIS A 135 -7.32 5.84 4.08
C HIS A 135 -7.56 6.21 2.62
N GLU A 136 -6.77 7.14 2.04
CA GLU A 136 -6.87 7.52 0.62
C GLU A 136 -6.53 6.33 -0.30
N ALA A 137 -5.40 5.65 -0.06
CA ALA A 137 -4.97 4.52 -0.89
C ALA A 137 -5.94 3.33 -0.84
N SER A 138 -6.37 2.92 0.36
CA SER A 138 -7.36 1.87 0.55
C SER A 138 -8.72 2.24 -0.04
N THR A 139 -9.20 3.48 0.14
CA THR A 139 -10.50 3.88 -0.43
C THR A 139 -10.46 3.80 -1.94
N LEU A 140 -9.37 4.24 -2.57
CA LEU A 140 -9.20 4.13 -4.01
C LEU A 140 -9.21 2.66 -4.48
N SER A 141 -8.29 1.86 -3.94
CA SER A 141 -8.01 0.50 -4.44
C SER A 141 -8.96 -0.59 -3.97
N GLU A 142 -9.70 -0.36 -2.87
CA GLU A 142 -10.63 -1.35 -2.30
C GLU A 142 -12.09 -0.96 -2.44
N MET A 143 -12.39 0.31 -2.76
CA MET A 143 -13.77 0.81 -2.80
C MET A 143 -14.11 1.55 -4.10
N THR A 144 -13.59 2.75 -4.32
CA THR A 144 -14.06 3.62 -5.42
C THR A 144 -13.68 3.10 -6.80
N ILE A 145 -12.60 2.32 -6.93
CA ILE A 145 -12.27 1.63 -8.19
C ILE A 145 -13.42 0.74 -8.70
N TYR A 146 -14.22 0.17 -7.79
CA TYR A 146 -15.36 -0.66 -8.16
C TYR A 146 -16.64 0.17 -8.42
N CYS A 147 -16.69 1.43 -7.96
CA CYS A 147 -17.73 2.36 -8.40
C CYS A 147 -17.45 2.84 -9.83
N GLU A 148 -16.17 3.08 -10.14
CA GLU A 148 -15.71 3.43 -11.50
C GLU A 148 -15.88 2.24 -12.46
N PHE A 149 -15.47 1.04 -12.03
CA PHE A 149 -15.51 -0.18 -12.84
C PHE A 149 -16.18 -1.34 -12.07
N PRO A 150 -17.53 -1.40 -11.98
CA PRO A 150 -18.22 -2.45 -11.24
C PRO A 150 -17.88 -3.87 -11.68
N GLN A 151 -17.53 -4.06 -12.95
CA GLN A 151 -17.15 -5.34 -13.55
C GLN A 151 -15.89 -5.94 -12.91
N LEU A 152 -14.98 -5.11 -12.40
CA LEU A 152 -13.76 -5.57 -11.73
C LEU A 152 -14.08 -6.44 -10.51
N ARG A 153 -15.24 -6.25 -9.89
CA ARG A 153 -15.61 -7.02 -8.71
C ARG A 153 -15.77 -8.51 -9.02
N ALA A 154 -16.31 -8.86 -10.19
CA ALA A 154 -16.43 -10.25 -10.61
C ALA A 154 -15.07 -10.90 -10.93
N MET A 155 -14.04 -10.06 -11.18
CA MET A 155 -12.71 -10.49 -11.59
C MET A 155 -11.69 -10.51 -10.45
N SER A 156 -11.95 -9.86 -9.31
CA SER A 156 -10.99 -9.73 -8.21
C SER A 156 -11.09 -10.86 -7.19
N PHE A 157 -11.68 -10.61 -6.02
CA PHE A 157 -11.70 -11.53 -4.88
C PHE A 157 -12.98 -12.38 -4.86
N GLN A 158 -12.90 -13.67 -4.56
CA GLN A 158 -14.12 -14.51 -4.50
C GLN A 158 -14.99 -14.21 -3.27
N HIS A 159 -14.36 -13.98 -2.12
CA HIS A 159 -15.03 -13.64 -0.87
C HIS A 159 -15.59 -12.22 -0.88
N GLU A 160 -16.53 -11.92 0.02
CA GLU A 160 -17.06 -10.58 0.22
C GLU A 160 -15.97 -9.61 0.71
N ILE A 161 -15.91 -8.42 0.12
CA ILE A 161 -15.06 -7.32 0.58
C ILE A 161 -15.93 -6.15 1.03
N PHE A 162 -15.38 -5.23 1.82
CA PHE A 162 -16.16 -4.20 2.50
C PHE A 162 -17.03 -3.34 1.56
N VAL A 163 -16.57 -3.06 0.34
CA VAL A 163 -17.33 -2.27 -0.65
C VAL A 163 -18.62 -2.96 -1.13
N ASP A 164 -18.74 -4.29 -1.00
CA ASP A 164 -19.90 -5.06 -1.48
C ASP A 164 -21.21 -4.62 -0.84
N ARG A 165 -21.16 -4.07 0.37
CA ARG A 165 -22.32 -3.51 1.09
C ARG A 165 -22.96 -2.34 0.37
N PHE A 166 -22.15 -1.61 -0.38
CA PHE A 166 -22.57 -0.41 -1.11
C PHE A 166 -22.91 -0.76 -2.55
N LEU A 167 -22.11 -1.64 -3.17
CA LEU A 167 -22.30 -2.09 -4.54
C LEU A 167 -23.48 -3.06 -4.70
N PHE A 168 -23.73 -3.93 -3.72
CA PHE A 168 -24.77 -4.98 -3.77
C PHE A 168 -25.57 -5.01 -2.46
N PRO A 169 -26.34 -3.95 -2.12
CA PRO A 169 -27.05 -3.87 -0.84
C PRO A 169 -28.11 -4.98 -0.66
N SER A 170 -28.59 -5.59 -1.75
CA SER A 170 -29.51 -6.74 -1.73
C SER A 170 -28.80 -8.09 -1.52
N GLN A 171 -27.46 -8.10 -1.42
CA GLN A 171 -26.58 -9.27 -1.43
C GLN A 171 -26.57 -10.08 -2.73
N ASP A 172 -27.42 -9.72 -3.71
CA ASP A 172 -27.36 -10.28 -5.06
C ASP A 172 -26.21 -9.62 -5.85
N LYS A 173 -25.09 -10.33 -5.97
CA LYS A 173 -23.89 -9.86 -6.71
C LYS A 173 -24.14 -9.61 -8.20
N SER A 174 -25.28 -10.02 -8.75
CA SER A 174 -25.67 -9.70 -10.13
C SER A 174 -26.35 -8.33 -10.26
N GLN A 175 -26.80 -7.74 -9.15
CA GLN A 175 -27.54 -6.48 -9.13
C GLN A 175 -26.72 -5.37 -8.49
N VAL A 176 -25.94 -4.67 -9.33
CA VAL A 176 -25.20 -3.49 -8.90
C VAL A 176 -26.17 -2.37 -8.50
N ASN A 177 -25.81 -1.63 -7.45
CA ASN A 177 -26.54 -0.46 -6.96
C ASN A 177 -26.47 0.69 -7.97
N ALA A 178 -27.41 0.72 -8.93
CA ALA A 178 -27.47 1.71 -9.99
C ALA A 178 -27.50 3.16 -9.46
N THR A 179 -28.14 3.39 -8.30
CA THR A 179 -28.16 4.72 -7.67
C THR A 179 -26.77 5.16 -7.22
N LEU A 180 -26.01 4.27 -6.57
CA LEU A 180 -24.63 4.57 -6.18
C LEU A 180 -23.75 4.85 -7.40
N ILE A 181 -23.87 4.05 -8.46
CA ILE A 181 -23.08 4.23 -9.69
C ILE A 181 -23.43 5.54 -10.38
N GLN A 182 -24.72 5.92 -10.42
CA GLN A 182 -25.12 7.21 -10.97
C GLN A 182 -24.58 8.36 -10.13
N ARG A 183 -24.68 8.28 -8.79
CA ARG A 183 -24.08 9.28 -7.90
C ARG A 183 -22.56 9.38 -8.04
N TRP A 184 -21.86 8.26 -8.21
CA TRP A 184 -20.41 8.27 -8.46
C TRP A 184 -20.06 9.08 -9.72
N ARG A 185 -20.88 9.02 -10.77
CA ARG A 185 -20.67 9.81 -11.99
C ARG A 185 -21.00 11.30 -11.80
N ASP A 186 -22.08 11.59 -11.09
CA ASP A 186 -22.58 12.97 -10.93
C ASP A 186 -21.81 13.75 -9.84
N GLU A 187 -21.38 13.06 -8.78
CA GLU A 187 -20.77 13.64 -7.58
C GLU A 187 -19.67 12.74 -6.95
N PRO A 188 -18.61 12.37 -7.70
CA PRO A 188 -17.60 11.40 -7.25
C PRO A 188 -16.93 11.78 -5.93
N GLU A 189 -16.62 13.06 -5.71
CA GLU A 189 -15.96 13.53 -4.48
C GLU A 189 -16.83 13.36 -3.22
N ILE A 190 -18.16 13.44 -3.36
CA ILE A 190 -19.09 13.26 -2.25
C ILE A 190 -19.18 11.78 -1.92
N VAL A 191 -19.36 10.93 -2.94
CA VAL A 191 -19.41 9.47 -2.78
C VAL A 191 -18.11 8.93 -2.20
N GLU A 192 -16.95 9.40 -2.67
CA GLU A 192 -15.64 9.04 -2.11
C GLU A 192 -15.60 9.33 -0.60
N LYS A 193 -15.96 10.55 -0.17
CA LYS A 193 -15.99 10.91 1.25
C LYS A 193 -16.95 10.05 2.05
N GLU A 194 -18.14 9.76 1.53
CA GLU A 194 -19.11 8.87 2.19
C GLU A 194 -18.51 7.47 2.43
N LEU A 195 -17.85 6.89 1.42
CA LEU A 195 -17.18 5.59 1.53
C LEU A 195 -16.01 5.65 2.51
N MET A 196 -15.20 6.72 2.50
CA MET A 196 -14.14 6.96 3.49
C MET A 196 -14.69 7.00 4.91
N TYR A 197 -15.80 7.71 5.14
CA TYR A 197 -16.41 7.81 6.47
C TYR A 197 -17.00 6.47 6.92
N ALA A 198 -17.64 5.73 6.02
CA ALA A 198 -18.15 4.41 6.33
C ALA A 198 -17.03 3.43 6.74
N ARG A 199 -15.90 3.46 6.02
CA ARG A 199 -14.68 2.72 6.40
C ARG A 199 -14.16 3.16 7.76
N ALA A 200 -14.03 4.48 8.00
CA ALA A 200 -13.56 5.04 9.26
C ALA A 200 -14.44 4.67 10.46
N ALA A 201 -15.76 4.55 10.27
CA ALA A 201 -16.68 4.12 11.30
C ALA A 201 -16.37 2.70 11.81
N VAL A 202 -16.02 1.77 10.91
CA VAL A 202 -15.60 0.41 11.29
C VAL A 202 -14.27 0.42 12.06
N LEU A 203 -13.31 1.21 11.58
CA LEU A 203 -11.97 1.30 12.19
C LEU A 203 -12.00 1.90 13.60
N THR A 204 -12.98 2.78 13.88
CA THR A 204 -13.14 3.46 15.17
C THR A 204 -14.19 2.84 16.08
N ALA A 205 -15.01 1.90 15.59
CA ALA A 205 -15.99 1.20 16.39
C ALA A 205 -15.32 0.49 17.60
N PRO A 206 -15.96 0.39 18.78
CA PRO A 206 -15.39 -0.31 19.93
C PRO A 206 -15.30 -1.82 19.69
N ASN A 207 -16.32 -2.41 19.08
CA ASN A 207 -16.41 -3.83 18.71
C ASN A 207 -16.92 -3.95 17.26
N VAL A 208 -16.54 -5.04 16.60
CA VAL A 208 -17.04 -5.43 15.28
C VAL A 208 -17.40 -6.90 15.36
N ASP A 209 -18.53 -7.27 14.76
CA ASP A 209 -19.01 -8.65 14.73
C ASP A 209 -17.99 -9.56 14.03
N GLU A 210 -17.59 -10.66 14.67
CA GLU A 210 -16.62 -11.60 14.10
C GLU A 210 -17.19 -12.41 12.94
N SER A 211 -18.53 -12.51 12.84
CA SER A 211 -19.21 -13.13 11.70
C SER A 211 -19.20 -12.24 10.46
N ASP A 212 -19.06 -10.92 10.65
CA ASP A 212 -18.82 -9.96 9.58
C ASP A 212 -17.33 -9.91 9.26
N LEU A 213 -16.86 -10.89 8.47
CA LEU A 213 -15.45 -11.03 8.13
C LEU A 213 -14.85 -9.78 7.49
N ALA A 214 -15.58 -9.11 6.60
CA ALA A 214 -15.08 -7.94 5.89
C ALA A 214 -14.82 -6.78 6.87
N ALA A 215 -15.75 -6.48 7.78
CA ALA A 215 -15.54 -5.43 8.78
C ALA A 215 -14.53 -5.86 9.87
N PHE A 216 -14.59 -7.13 10.29
CA PHE A 216 -13.71 -7.68 11.32
C PHE A 216 -12.25 -7.57 10.90
N TRP A 217 -11.94 -8.00 9.66
CA TRP A 217 -10.58 -7.94 9.14
C TRP A 217 -10.13 -6.51 8.82
N LEU A 218 -11.01 -5.66 8.28
CA LEU A 218 -10.74 -4.24 8.13
C LEU A 218 -10.26 -3.61 9.45
N LYS A 219 -10.95 -3.89 10.56
CA LYS A 219 -10.54 -3.43 11.89
C LYS A 219 -9.24 -4.08 12.39
N ARG A 220 -9.01 -5.36 12.12
CA ARG A 220 -7.75 -6.04 12.50
C ARG A 220 -6.54 -5.47 11.75
N PHE A 221 -6.66 -5.17 10.46
CA PHE A 221 -5.58 -4.54 9.68
C PHE A 221 -5.19 -3.17 10.24
N TYR A 222 -6.14 -2.40 10.78
CA TYR A 222 -5.84 -1.15 11.50
C TYR A 222 -4.85 -1.33 12.66
N SER A 223 -4.96 -2.43 13.40
CA SER A 223 -4.05 -2.73 14.51
C SER A 223 -2.61 -2.99 14.04
N GLN A 224 -2.42 -3.47 12.81
CA GLN A 224 -1.11 -3.60 12.19
C GLN A 224 -0.51 -2.22 11.88
N GLY A 225 -1.31 -1.25 11.43
CA GLY A 225 -0.88 0.13 11.26
C GLY A 225 -0.35 0.77 12.55
N LYS A 226 -0.93 0.40 13.71
CA LYS A 226 -0.41 0.81 15.03
C LYS A 226 0.94 0.16 15.34
N ALA A 227 1.08 -1.14 15.10
CA ALA A 227 2.36 -1.84 15.29
C ALA A 227 3.45 -1.23 14.40
N TRP A 228 3.13 -1.00 13.12
CA TRP A 228 4.00 -0.34 12.16
C TRP A 228 4.45 1.04 12.66
N THR A 229 3.51 1.87 13.12
CA THR A 229 3.84 3.22 13.63
C THR A 229 4.76 3.15 14.85
N ASN A 230 4.53 2.21 15.77
CA ASN A 230 5.37 2.02 16.94
C ASN A 230 6.79 1.60 16.58
N ILE A 231 6.97 0.73 15.58
CA ILE A 231 8.28 0.31 15.06
C ILE A 231 9.02 1.54 14.50
N TRP A 232 8.37 2.29 13.61
CA TRP A 232 9.00 3.38 12.87
C TRP A 232 9.24 4.66 13.68
N THR A 233 8.52 4.86 14.78
CA THR A 233 8.75 5.95 15.73
C THR A 233 9.58 5.55 16.94
N ASN A 234 9.69 4.24 17.21
CA ASN A 234 10.36 3.64 18.38
C ASN A 234 10.43 4.57 19.62
N PRO A 235 9.29 5.08 20.11
CA PRO A 235 9.27 6.24 21.00
C PRO A 235 9.82 5.93 22.39
N LYS A 236 9.87 4.64 22.73
CA LYS A 236 10.31 4.11 24.02
C LYS A 236 11.62 3.30 23.93
N GLY A 237 12.21 3.16 22.74
CA GLY A 237 13.40 2.32 22.55
C GLY A 237 13.14 0.83 22.79
N GLU A 238 11.91 0.36 22.53
CA GLU A 238 11.52 -1.05 22.74
C GLU A 238 12.17 -1.98 21.71
N TYR A 239 12.56 -1.44 20.54
CA TYR A 239 13.26 -2.17 19.49
C TYR A 239 14.76 -1.84 19.55
N VAL A 240 15.59 -2.81 19.94
CA VAL A 240 17.04 -2.63 20.20
C VAL A 240 17.81 -2.27 18.92
N ASP A 241 17.43 -2.85 17.79
CA ASP A 241 18.09 -2.65 16.50
C ASP A 241 17.61 -1.38 15.77
N ILE A 242 16.65 -0.66 16.35
CA ILE A 242 16.08 0.58 15.80
C ILE A 242 16.46 1.73 16.75
N PRO A 243 16.95 2.88 16.25
CA PRO A 243 17.26 4.03 17.11
C PRO A 243 16.07 4.49 17.97
N LEU A 244 16.35 5.04 19.17
CA LEU A 244 15.32 5.72 19.96
C LEU A 244 14.76 6.91 19.17
N GLY A 245 13.44 6.98 19.04
CA GLY A 245 12.77 7.95 18.15
C GLY A 245 12.63 7.49 16.69
N GLY A 246 13.09 6.27 16.38
CA GLY A 246 12.94 5.61 15.09
C GLY A 246 13.69 6.29 13.94
N ARG A 247 13.36 5.92 12.70
CA ARG A 247 13.97 6.47 11.47
C ARG A 247 13.03 7.30 10.61
N PHE A 248 11.81 7.53 11.06
CA PHE A 248 10.84 8.32 10.30
C PHE A 248 11.37 9.72 9.93
N ARG A 249 11.99 10.43 10.87
CA ARG A 249 12.58 11.75 10.63
C ARG A 249 13.64 11.74 9.53
N GLU A 250 14.37 10.64 9.41
CA GLU A 250 15.38 10.45 8.38
C GLU A 250 14.73 10.35 7.00
N VAL A 251 13.65 9.55 6.87
CA VAL A 251 12.85 9.44 5.64
C VAL A 251 12.26 10.78 5.24
N GLU A 252 11.64 11.53 6.17
CA GLU A 252 11.08 12.86 5.85
C GLU A 252 12.14 13.81 5.28
N ARG A 253 13.29 13.89 5.94
CA ARG A 253 14.42 14.73 5.48
C ARG A 253 14.92 14.30 4.11
N ALA A 254 15.07 13.00 3.89
CA ALA A 254 15.50 12.47 2.60
C ALA A 254 14.49 12.80 1.50
N MET A 255 13.20 12.67 1.75
CA MET A 255 12.15 12.96 0.76
C MET A 255 11.99 14.46 0.48
N VAL A 256 12.18 15.33 1.49
CA VAL A 256 12.25 16.78 1.28
C VAL A 256 13.46 17.14 0.43
N ARG A 257 14.65 16.62 0.79
CA ARG A 257 15.88 16.83 0.03
C ARG A 257 15.76 16.31 -1.40
N PHE A 258 15.18 15.13 -1.60
CA PHE A 258 14.97 14.54 -2.92
C PHE A 258 14.10 15.45 -3.80
N ARG A 259 13.03 16.03 -3.23
CA ARG A 259 12.20 17.03 -3.93
C ARG A 259 13.00 18.29 -4.30
N GLU A 260 13.81 18.81 -3.40
CA GLU A 260 14.64 20.01 -3.63
C GLU A 260 15.73 19.75 -4.69
N ASP A 261 16.37 18.59 -4.63
CA ASP A 261 17.37 18.14 -5.60
C ASP A 261 16.76 17.97 -6.99
N CYS A 262 15.49 17.54 -7.10
CA CYS A 262 14.80 17.48 -8.39
C CYS A 262 14.70 18.85 -9.08
N VAL A 263 14.55 19.93 -8.29
CA VAL A 263 14.45 21.31 -8.80
C VAL A 263 15.84 21.88 -9.09
N THR A 264 16.79 21.66 -8.19
CA THR A 264 18.10 22.34 -8.22
C THR A 264 19.16 21.60 -9.03
N GLN A 265 19.11 20.27 -9.10
CA GLN A 265 20.12 19.42 -9.74
C GLN A 265 19.57 18.62 -10.92
N GLY A 266 18.25 18.62 -11.09
CA GLY A 266 17.55 17.83 -12.09
C GLY A 266 17.18 16.43 -11.60
N ARG A 267 16.12 15.91 -12.22
CA ARG A 267 15.40 14.70 -11.80
C ARG A 267 16.27 13.44 -11.76
N SER A 268 17.12 13.22 -12.76
CA SER A 268 17.97 12.03 -12.84
C SER A 268 19.05 12.01 -11.75
N VAL A 269 19.71 13.15 -11.51
CA VAL A 269 20.73 13.28 -10.46
C VAL A 269 20.11 13.12 -9.08
N ALA A 270 18.94 13.72 -8.86
CA ALA A 270 18.19 13.57 -7.62
C ALA A 270 17.81 12.11 -7.34
N LEU A 271 17.30 11.39 -8.36
CA LEU A 271 16.92 9.98 -8.23
C LEU A 271 18.14 9.10 -7.92
N GLN A 272 19.25 9.30 -8.63
CA GLN A 272 20.48 8.54 -8.38
C GLN A 272 20.99 8.76 -6.95
N ARG A 273 21.01 10.01 -6.48
CA ARG A 273 21.43 10.31 -5.10
C ARG A 273 20.50 9.65 -4.08
N HIS A 274 19.19 9.69 -4.32
CA HIS A 274 18.19 9.07 -3.46
C HIS A 274 18.37 7.56 -3.38
N LEU A 275 18.59 6.89 -4.51
CA LEU A 275 18.90 5.45 -4.57
C LEU A 275 20.21 5.12 -3.84
N ASN A 276 21.26 5.92 -4.03
CA ASN A 276 22.52 5.73 -3.31
C ASN A 276 22.35 5.86 -1.79
N TRP A 277 21.48 6.75 -1.32
CA TRP A 277 21.14 6.87 0.10
C TRP A 277 20.41 5.61 0.59
N LEU A 278 19.37 5.16 -0.13
CA LEU A 278 18.63 3.94 0.22
C LEU A 278 19.51 2.68 0.24
N GLN A 279 20.55 2.63 -0.59
CA GLN A 279 21.51 1.52 -0.67
C GLN A 279 22.73 1.69 0.26
N SER A 280 22.81 2.80 1.00
CA SER A 280 23.93 3.05 1.89
C SER A 280 23.92 2.10 3.09
N LEU A 281 25.10 1.79 3.63
CA LEU A 281 25.25 0.87 4.77
C LEU A 281 24.47 1.34 6.01
N SER A 282 24.33 2.64 6.23
CA SER A 282 23.53 3.20 7.33
C SER A 282 22.03 2.88 7.19
N ILE A 283 21.54 2.76 5.96
CA ILE A 283 20.13 2.46 5.69
C ILE A 283 19.90 0.95 5.62
N THR A 284 20.73 0.21 4.89
CA THR A 284 20.50 -1.23 4.67
C THR A 284 21.04 -2.12 5.79
N THR A 285 21.88 -1.57 6.66
CA THR A 285 22.56 -2.31 7.74
C THR A 285 23.33 -3.55 7.23
N GLY A 286 23.85 -3.48 6.00
CA GLY A 286 24.62 -4.56 5.38
C GLY A 286 23.79 -5.58 4.59
N THR A 287 22.47 -5.39 4.52
CA THR A 287 21.56 -6.21 3.71
C THR A 287 21.28 -5.54 2.36
N GLU A 288 20.45 -6.18 1.53
CA GLU A 288 19.87 -5.54 0.34
C GLU A 288 18.62 -4.71 0.66
N ILE A 289 18.11 -4.77 1.89
CA ILE A 289 16.82 -4.20 2.29
C ILE A 289 17.03 -2.85 2.96
N PRO A 290 16.52 -1.75 2.40
CA PRO A 290 16.48 -0.48 3.10
C PRO A 290 15.69 -0.61 4.40
N PHE A 291 16.19 -0.06 5.50
CA PHE A 291 15.50 -0.10 6.79
C PHE A 291 15.18 -1.55 7.23
N TYR A 292 16.15 -2.46 7.04
CA TYR A 292 16.00 -3.87 7.37
C TYR A 292 15.47 -4.16 8.79
N PRO A 293 15.98 -3.52 9.87
CA PRO A 293 15.46 -3.75 11.21
C PRO A 293 13.96 -3.44 11.32
N GLU A 294 13.50 -2.33 10.74
CA GLU A 294 12.08 -1.96 10.69
C GLU A 294 11.25 -2.93 9.86
N ALA A 295 11.73 -3.30 8.67
CA ALA A 295 11.05 -4.22 7.76
C ALA A 295 10.87 -5.60 8.40
N ARG A 296 11.93 -6.14 9.01
CA ARG A 296 11.90 -7.44 9.70
C ARG A 296 10.97 -7.43 10.91
N ALA A 297 11.08 -6.41 11.78
CA ALA A 297 10.22 -6.29 12.95
C ALA A 297 8.73 -6.26 12.59
N PHE A 298 8.39 -5.59 11.48
CA PHE A 298 7.01 -5.54 11.02
C PHE A 298 6.57 -6.84 10.34
N CYS A 299 7.44 -7.47 9.56
CA CYS A 299 7.12 -8.68 8.80
C CYS A 299 6.68 -9.85 9.71
N GLU A 300 7.29 -10.03 10.87
CA GLU A 300 6.86 -11.04 11.84
C GLU A 300 5.41 -10.81 12.33
N SER A 301 5.06 -9.57 12.67
CA SER A 301 3.71 -9.20 13.10
C SER A 301 2.69 -9.36 11.97
N TYR A 302 3.05 -8.91 10.76
CA TYR A 302 2.24 -9.04 9.56
C TYR A 302 1.94 -10.50 9.23
N LEU A 303 2.97 -11.36 9.20
CA LEU A 303 2.84 -12.78 8.87
C LEU A 303 1.89 -13.50 9.84
N ARG A 304 2.00 -13.23 11.15
CA ARG A 304 1.06 -13.78 12.14
C ARG A 304 -0.39 -13.41 11.86
N HIS A 305 -0.65 -12.15 11.49
CA HIS A 305 -2.00 -11.72 11.13
C HIS A 305 -2.48 -12.33 9.81
N LYS A 306 -1.60 -12.41 8.81
CA LYS A 306 -1.88 -13.04 7.51
C LYS A 306 -2.31 -14.51 7.67
N ILE A 307 -1.61 -15.27 8.52
CA ILE A 307 -1.97 -16.65 8.85
C ILE A 307 -3.37 -16.73 9.45
N LEU A 308 -3.68 -15.86 10.43
CA LEU A 308 -5.01 -15.81 11.05
C LEU A 308 -6.10 -15.43 10.03
N TYR A 309 -5.80 -14.52 9.11
CA TYR A 309 -6.71 -14.11 8.04
C TYR A 309 -7.07 -15.27 7.13
N PHE A 310 -6.07 -15.95 6.58
CA PHE A 310 -6.32 -17.08 5.68
C PHE A 310 -7.03 -18.24 6.38
N ARG A 311 -6.70 -18.54 7.64
CA ARG A 311 -7.44 -19.52 8.43
C ARG A 311 -8.90 -19.12 8.63
N SER A 312 -9.17 -17.83 8.88
CA SER A 312 -10.52 -17.31 9.00
C SER A 312 -11.32 -17.50 7.71
N LEU A 313 -10.73 -17.19 6.56
CA LEU A 313 -11.36 -17.39 5.25
C LEU A 313 -11.66 -18.87 4.99
N GLN A 314 -10.68 -19.75 5.24
CA GLN A 314 -10.81 -21.20 5.04
C GLN A 314 -11.95 -21.79 5.88
N ARG A 315 -12.09 -21.38 7.15
CA ARG A 315 -13.19 -21.81 8.03
C ARG A 315 -14.57 -21.42 7.51
N HIS A 316 -14.66 -20.38 6.69
CA HIS A 316 -15.90 -19.92 6.07
C HIS A 316 -16.06 -20.44 4.63
N GLY A 317 -15.25 -21.44 4.22
CA GLY A 317 -15.33 -22.02 2.88
C GLY A 317 -14.87 -21.09 1.77
N THR A 318 -14.03 -20.09 2.09
CA THR A 318 -13.52 -19.11 1.13
C THR A 318 -12.00 -19.17 1.02
N THR A 319 -11.49 -18.79 -0.15
CA THR A 319 -10.06 -18.62 -0.41
C THR A 319 -9.79 -17.22 -0.98
N THR A 320 -8.53 -16.82 -0.97
CA THR A 320 -8.07 -15.56 -1.57
C THR A 320 -6.75 -15.79 -2.28
N GLU A 321 -6.39 -14.84 -3.15
CA GLU A 321 -5.14 -14.81 -3.88
C GLU A 321 -3.95 -14.79 -2.92
N VAL A 322 -2.93 -15.59 -3.24
CA VAL A 322 -1.68 -15.62 -2.48
C VAL A 322 -0.60 -15.01 -3.37
N HIS A 323 0.23 -14.15 -2.79
CA HIS A 323 1.44 -13.69 -3.48
C HIS A 323 2.25 -14.92 -3.94
N ARG A 324 2.54 -15.01 -5.24
CA ARG A 324 3.31 -16.14 -5.76
C ARG A 324 4.69 -16.12 -5.11
N LYS A 325 5.10 -17.27 -4.56
CA LYS A 325 6.52 -17.61 -4.55
C LYS A 325 6.86 -17.89 -6.00
N GLU A 326 7.67 -17.05 -6.65
CA GLU A 326 8.23 -17.48 -7.92
C GLU A 326 8.94 -18.81 -7.69
N SER A 327 8.44 -19.82 -8.40
CA SER A 327 9.11 -21.08 -8.58
C SER A 327 10.00 -20.91 -9.80
N ARG A 328 11.30 -21.08 -9.57
CA ARG A 328 12.43 -21.23 -10.51
C ARG A 328 13.31 -20.02 -10.71
#